data_AF-A0A9X2SBQ1-F1
#
_entry.id   AF-A0A9X2SBQ1-F1
#
_cell.length_a   1.000
_cell.length_b   1.000
_cell.length_c   1.000
_cell.angle_alpha   90.00
_cell.angle_beta   90.00
_cell.angle_gamma   90.00
#
_symmetry.space_group_name_H-M   'P 1'
#
loop_
_entity.id
_entity.type
_entity.pdbx_description
1 polymer ?
#
loop_
_entity_poly.entity_id
_entity_poly.type
_entity_poly.pdbx_seq_one_letter_code
_entity_poly.pdbx_strand_id
1 'polypeptide(L)'
;MRNRNAVIAIVGVSMLVGCSTDEQVAEGWDYKTGRVIAVNEDRVLVAESADVTDVDWESGEQTVDELLQAMNPDAIWLTAMEPSDLDGLKAGDEVQVVLDGEVKESYPAEAKAEKISLMKSAE
;
A
#
# COMPACT_ATOMS: atom_id res chain seq x y z
N MET A 1 -52.79 -30.82 46.51
CA MET A 1 -51.92 -29.80 47.13
C MET A 1 -50.60 -30.43 47.51
N ARG A 2 -49.55 -30.24 46.70
CA ARG A 2 -48.16 -30.26 47.16
C ARG A 2 -47.29 -29.68 46.06
N ASN A 3 -46.89 -28.46 46.31
CA ASN A 3 -46.19 -27.56 45.44
C ASN A 3 -44.72 -27.92 45.56
N ARG A 4 -44.02 -28.19 44.46
CA ARG A 4 -42.56 -28.27 44.46
C ARG A 4 -42.05 -27.43 43.30
N ASN A 5 -41.78 -26.18 43.62
CA ASN A 5 -41.01 -25.27 42.80
C ASN A 5 -39.66 -25.92 42.49
N ALA A 6 -39.42 -26.26 41.22
CA ALA A 6 -38.11 -26.67 40.75
C ALA A 6 -37.53 -25.53 39.90
N VAL A 7 -36.77 -24.70 40.62
CA VAL A 7 -35.58 -23.94 40.22
C VAL A 7 -35.28 -23.95 38.72
N ILE A 8 -35.57 -22.82 38.08
CA ILE A 8 -35.01 -22.40 36.81
C ILE A 8 -33.53 -22.09 37.05
N ALA A 9 -32.63 -22.95 36.58
CA ALA A 9 -31.21 -22.64 36.48
C ALA A 9 -30.91 -22.35 35.00
N ILE A 10 -30.98 -21.08 34.62
CA ILE A 10 -30.51 -20.57 33.33
C ILE A 10 -28.99 -20.70 33.35
N VAL A 11 -28.47 -21.70 32.66
CA VAL A 11 -27.03 -21.81 32.36
C VAL A 11 -26.73 -20.77 31.28
N GLY A 12 -26.16 -19.64 31.71
CA GLY A 12 -25.68 -18.59 30.84
C GLY A 12 -24.53 -19.11 29.99
N VAL A 13 -24.80 -19.36 28.72
CA VAL A 13 -23.79 -19.58 27.68
C VAL A 13 -23.28 -18.21 27.27
N SER A 14 -22.25 -17.73 27.96
CA SER A 14 -21.48 -16.57 27.54
C SER A 14 -20.40 -17.03 26.58
N MET A 15 -20.77 -17.23 25.31
CA MET A 15 -19.81 -17.27 24.21
C MET A 15 -19.38 -15.83 23.93
N LEU A 16 -18.42 -15.33 24.71
CA LEU A 16 -17.57 -14.24 24.24
C LEU A 16 -16.63 -14.85 23.20
N VAL A 17 -17.13 -14.97 21.96
CA VAL A 17 -16.26 -15.05 20.79
C VAL A 17 -15.64 -13.67 20.68
N GLY A 18 -14.51 -13.50 21.37
CA GLY A 18 -13.60 -12.41 21.04
C GLY A 18 -13.11 -12.68 19.63
N CYS A 19 -13.66 -11.97 18.65
CA CYS A 19 -12.91 -11.66 17.44
C CYS A 19 -11.72 -10.81 17.91
N SER A 20 -10.63 -11.46 18.33
CA SER A 20 -9.31 -10.90 18.10
C SER A 20 -9.24 -10.75 16.58
N THR A 21 -9.45 -9.52 16.14
CA THR A 21 -8.97 -9.09 14.83
C THR A 21 -7.47 -9.13 14.98
N ASP A 22 -6.90 -10.31 14.73
CA ASP A 22 -5.53 -10.43 14.29
C ASP A 22 -5.49 -9.67 12.97
N GLU A 23 -5.25 -8.36 13.05
CA GLU A 23 -4.58 -7.61 12.01
C GLU A 23 -3.26 -8.34 11.80
N GLN A 24 -3.30 -9.33 10.93
CA GLN A 24 -2.14 -9.92 10.31
C GLN A 24 -1.51 -8.74 9.57
N VAL A 25 -0.57 -8.09 10.24
CA VAL A 25 0.33 -7.13 9.63
C VAL A 25 0.94 -7.89 8.46
N ALA A 26 0.51 -7.56 7.25
CA ALA A 26 1.00 -8.23 6.06
C ALA A 26 2.53 -8.08 6.06
N GLU A 27 3.25 -9.20 6.00
CA GLU A 27 4.68 -9.19 5.71
C GLU A 27 4.82 -8.71 4.26
N GLY A 28 4.99 -7.40 4.07
CA GLY A 28 5.08 -6.77 2.76
C GLY A 28 4.92 -5.25 2.86
N TRP A 29 5.45 -4.54 1.86
CA TRP A 29 5.29 -3.10 1.75
C TRP A 29 3.81 -2.70 1.72
N ASP A 30 3.38 -1.78 2.58
CA ASP A 30 1.98 -1.37 2.72
C ASP A 30 1.51 -0.33 1.70
N TYR A 31 2.38 -0.01 0.73
CA TYR A 31 2.17 0.96 -0.35
C TYR A 31 1.89 2.41 0.10
N LYS A 32 1.96 2.73 1.41
CA LYS A 32 1.62 4.07 1.90
C LYS A 32 2.69 5.10 1.57
N THR A 33 3.95 4.68 1.48
CA THR A 33 5.08 5.55 1.17
C THR A 33 6.03 4.85 0.24
N GLY A 34 6.52 5.54 -0.79
CA GLY A 34 7.50 4.96 -1.69
C GLY A 34 8.22 6.00 -2.52
N ARG A 35 9.15 5.53 -3.35
CA ARG A 35 9.95 6.36 -4.23
C ARG A 35 9.46 6.23 -5.66
N VAL A 36 9.30 7.37 -6.32
CA VAL A 36 8.89 7.45 -7.72
C VAL A 36 10.01 6.91 -8.61
N ILE A 37 9.69 5.91 -9.44
CA ILE A 37 10.60 5.39 -10.48
C ILE A 37 10.30 6.05 -11.82
N ALA A 38 9.02 6.25 -12.14
CA ALA A 38 8.59 6.81 -13.41
C ALA A 38 7.24 7.52 -13.29
N VAL A 39 7.04 8.56 -14.10
CA VAL A 39 5.77 9.30 -14.19
C VAL A 39 5.32 9.29 -15.66
N ASN A 40 4.06 8.93 -15.87
CA ASN A 40 3.34 8.97 -17.15
C ASN A 40 2.15 9.93 -17.04
N GLU A 41 1.34 10.08 -18.10
CA GLU A 41 0.23 11.06 -18.15
C GLU A 41 -0.80 10.87 -17.02
N ASP A 42 -1.27 9.66 -16.76
CA ASP A 42 -2.29 9.35 -15.73
C ASP A 42 -1.77 8.47 -14.59
N ARG A 43 -0.51 8.07 -14.63
CA ARG A 43 0.04 7.07 -13.70
C ARG A 43 1.44 7.39 -13.23
N VAL A 44 1.76 6.90 -12.04
CA VAL A 44 3.11 6.90 -11.48
C VAL A 44 3.50 5.50 -11.06
N LEU A 45 4.75 5.12 -11.34
CA LEU A 45 5.36 3.91 -10.82
C LEU A 45 6.09 4.27 -9.54
N VAL A 46 5.72 3.62 -8.44
CA VAL A 46 6.32 3.82 -7.13
C VAL A 46 6.88 2.50 -6.65
N ALA A 47 8.08 2.51 -6.08
CA ALA A 47 8.66 1.36 -5.40
C ALA A 47 8.85 1.60 -3.91
N GLU A 48 9.01 0.51 -3.16
CA GLU A 48 9.43 0.57 -1.78
C GLU A 48 10.76 1.33 -1.68
N SER A 49 10.79 2.36 -0.83
CA SER A 49 11.97 3.23 -0.73
C SER A 49 13.23 2.50 -0.26
N ALA A 50 13.08 1.40 0.47
CA ALA A 50 14.19 0.57 0.93
C ALA A 50 14.89 -0.19 -0.20
N ASP A 51 14.19 -0.50 -1.28
CA ASP A 51 14.74 -1.28 -2.40
C ASP A 51 15.50 -0.42 -3.41
N VAL A 52 15.32 0.90 -3.40
CA VAL A 52 15.82 1.82 -4.42
C VAL A 52 16.68 2.96 -3.85
N THR A 53 17.44 2.67 -2.78
CA THR A 53 18.29 3.65 -2.08
C THR A 53 19.56 4.04 -2.83
N ASP A 54 20.12 3.13 -3.62
CA ASP A 54 21.42 3.29 -4.31
C ASP A 54 21.28 3.62 -5.81
N VAL A 55 20.11 4.12 -6.21
CA VAL A 55 19.84 4.51 -7.59
C VAL A 55 20.26 5.96 -7.83
N ASP A 56 21.06 6.17 -8.87
CA ASP A 56 21.38 7.51 -9.36
C ASP A 56 20.26 8.00 -10.30
N TRP A 57 19.35 8.81 -9.75
CA TRP A 57 18.19 9.32 -10.48
C TRP A 57 18.52 10.49 -11.42
N GLU A 58 19.71 11.10 -11.26
CA GLU A 58 20.14 12.29 -12.02
C GLU A 58 20.79 11.92 -13.36
N SER A 59 21.56 10.83 -13.40
CA SER A 59 22.34 10.47 -14.59
C SER A 59 21.46 9.96 -15.74
N GLY A 60 20.24 9.48 -15.44
CA GLY A 60 19.30 8.98 -16.44
C GLY A 60 19.83 7.79 -17.26
N GLU A 61 20.89 7.13 -16.78
CA GLU A 61 21.59 6.07 -17.49
C GLU A 61 20.83 4.75 -17.44
N GLN A 62 19.99 4.55 -16.43
CA GLN A 62 19.18 3.35 -16.26
C GLN A 62 17.73 3.60 -16.67
N THR A 63 17.23 2.72 -17.53
CA THR A 63 15.81 2.67 -17.87
C THR A 63 14.99 2.05 -16.73
N VAL A 64 13.69 2.33 -16.72
CA VAL A 64 12.74 1.74 -15.74
C VAL A 64 12.81 0.21 -15.77
N ASP A 65 12.85 -0.39 -16.96
CA ASP A 65 12.92 -1.84 -17.12
C ASP A 65 14.24 -2.41 -16.57
N GLU A 66 15.37 -1.74 -16.80
CA GLU A 66 16.67 -2.16 -16.25
C GLU A 66 16.68 -2.09 -14.72
N LEU A 67 16.07 -1.05 -14.14
CA LEU A 67 15.97 -0.89 -12.69
C LEU A 67 15.08 -1.99 -12.08
N LEU A 68 13.90 -2.23 -12.66
CA LEU A 68 12.99 -3.30 -12.22
C LEU A 68 13.62 -4.70 -12.36
N GLN A 69 14.47 -4.93 -13.37
CA GLN A 69 15.17 -6.21 -13.54
C GLN A 69 16.40 -6.37 -12.64
N ALA A 70 17.17 -5.30 -12.41
CA ALA A 70 18.40 -5.34 -11.65
C ALA A 70 18.15 -5.41 -10.14
N MET A 71 17.15 -4.68 -9.65
CA MET A 71 16.85 -4.55 -8.22
C MET A 71 15.67 -5.42 -7.79
N ASN A 72 14.75 -5.70 -8.73
CA ASN A 72 13.49 -6.40 -8.46
C ASN A 72 12.75 -5.84 -7.22
N PRO A 73 12.51 -4.51 -7.17
CA PRO A 73 11.90 -3.88 -6.01
C PRO A 73 10.41 -4.23 -5.92
N ASP A 74 9.85 -4.14 -4.72
CA ASP A 74 8.39 -4.11 -4.59
C ASP A 74 7.88 -2.82 -5.24
N ALA A 75 7.12 -2.94 -6.33
CA ALA A 75 6.72 -1.82 -7.18
C ALA A 75 5.23 -1.86 -7.54
N ILE A 76 4.62 -0.68 -7.66
CA ILE A 76 3.21 -0.50 -7.96
C ILE A 76 2.98 0.66 -8.95
N TRP A 77 2.18 0.40 -9.98
CA TRP A 77 1.59 1.41 -10.84
C TRP A 77 0.34 1.97 -10.18
N LEU A 78 0.36 3.28 -9.89
CA LEU A 78 -0.75 4.01 -9.32
C LEU A 78 -1.38 4.88 -10.38
N THR A 79 -2.67 4.66 -10.65
CA THR A 79 -3.47 5.57 -11.47
C THR A 79 -4.04 6.67 -10.57
N ALA A 80 -3.65 7.92 -10.82
CA ALA A 80 -4.12 9.04 -10.03
C ALA A 80 -5.58 9.35 -10.36
N MET A 81 -6.43 9.50 -9.35
CA MET A 81 -7.81 9.95 -9.57
C MET A 81 -7.86 11.43 -9.98
N GLU A 82 -6.95 12.24 -9.41
CA GLU A 82 -6.76 13.66 -9.76
C GLU A 82 -5.41 13.83 -10.48
N PRO A 83 -5.38 14.20 -11.79
CA PRO A 83 -4.13 14.33 -12.54
C PRO A 83 -3.14 15.34 -11.93
N SER A 84 -3.65 16.36 -11.23
CA SER A 84 -2.83 17.36 -10.55
C SER A 84 -1.96 16.80 -9.43
N ASP A 85 -2.28 15.60 -8.92
CA ASP A 85 -1.45 14.93 -7.91
C ASP A 85 -0.12 14.41 -8.51
N LEU A 86 -0.02 14.34 -9.85
CA LEU A 86 1.20 13.98 -10.57
C LEU A 86 2.04 15.20 -10.98
N ASP A 87 1.49 16.41 -10.86
CA ASP A 87 2.15 17.63 -11.32
C ASP A 87 3.45 17.88 -10.56
N GLY A 88 4.56 17.94 -11.30
CA GLY A 88 5.88 18.22 -10.76
C GLY A 88 6.56 17.04 -10.06
N LEU A 89 5.93 15.86 -10.02
CA LEU A 89 6.60 14.63 -9.60
C LEU A 89 7.67 14.23 -10.63
N LYS A 90 8.80 13.73 -10.13
CA LYS A 90 9.88 13.18 -10.95
C LYS A 90 10.46 11.92 -10.31
N ALA A 91 11.20 11.16 -11.11
CA ALA A 91 11.94 10.01 -10.62
C ALA A 91 12.86 10.41 -9.44
N GLY A 92 12.91 9.55 -8.43
CA GLY A 92 13.64 9.77 -7.18
C GLY A 92 12.85 10.50 -6.08
N ASP A 93 11.72 11.12 -6.38
CA ASP A 93 10.88 11.77 -5.35
C ASP A 93 10.29 10.73 -4.39
N GLU A 94 10.21 11.06 -3.10
CA GLU A 94 9.50 10.28 -2.09
C GLU A 94 8.07 10.81 -1.98
N VAL A 95 7.10 9.89 -2.06
CA VAL A 95 5.67 10.20 -2.05
C VAL A 95 4.93 9.40 -1.00
N GLN A 96 3.87 10.01 -0.46
CA GLN A 96 2.82 9.35 0.30
C GLN A 96 1.65 9.05 -0.63
N VAL A 97 1.04 7.89 -0.46
CA VAL A 97 -0.06 7.39 -1.29
C VAL A 97 -1.23 6.99 -0.41
N VAL A 98 -2.43 7.40 -0.83
CA VAL A 98 -3.70 6.91 -0.31
C VAL A 98 -4.34 6.08 -1.42
N LEU A 99 -4.43 4.76 -1.23
CA LEU A 99 -5.01 3.86 -2.21
C LEU A 99 -6.54 3.94 -2.22
N ASP A 100 -7.12 3.86 -3.42
CA ASP A 100 -8.55 3.68 -3.64
C ASP A 100 -8.85 2.22 -4.03
N GLY A 101 -9.35 1.45 -3.06
CA GLY A 101 -9.81 0.08 -3.30
C GLY A 101 -8.71 -0.98 -3.30
N GLU A 102 -8.88 -1.98 -4.17
CA GLU A 102 -8.05 -3.19 -4.19
C GLU A 102 -6.78 -3.00 -5.02
N VAL A 103 -5.68 -3.60 -4.55
CA VAL A 103 -4.44 -3.74 -5.31
C VAL A 103 -4.54 -4.99 -6.18
N LYS A 104 -4.31 -4.84 -7.48
CA LYS A 104 -4.25 -5.96 -8.42
C LYS A 104 -2.91 -6.67 -8.28
N GLU A 105 -2.98 -7.97 -8.04
CA GLU A 105 -1.83 -8.86 -7.97
C GLU A 105 -1.20 -9.05 -9.37
N SER A 106 -0.19 -8.23 -9.68
CA SER A 106 0.66 -8.30 -10.87
C SER A 106 2.07 -7.81 -10.52
N TYR A 107 3.01 -7.89 -11.45
CA TYR A 107 4.34 -7.29 -11.27
C TYR A 107 4.72 -6.38 -12.45
N PRO A 108 4.90 -5.07 -12.23
CA PRO A 108 4.56 -4.35 -11.00
C PRO A 108 3.06 -4.50 -10.63
N ALA A 109 2.74 -4.32 -9.35
CA ALA A 109 1.35 -4.30 -8.89
C ALA A 109 0.60 -3.12 -9.56
N GLU A 110 -0.73 -3.14 -9.57
CA GLU A 110 -1.51 -2.04 -10.12
C GLU A 110 -2.62 -1.63 -9.15
N ALA A 111 -2.79 -0.34 -8.89
CA ALA A 111 -3.90 0.18 -8.09
C ALA A 111 -4.31 1.60 -8.52
N LYS A 112 -5.42 2.08 -7.96
CA LYS A 112 -5.80 3.48 -8.02
C LYS A 112 -5.35 4.20 -6.76
N ALA A 113 -4.99 5.46 -6.90
CA ALA A 113 -4.69 6.33 -5.77
C ALA A 113 -5.75 7.41 -5.66
N GLU A 114 -6.43 7.47 -4.51
CA GLU A 114 -7.28 8.60 -4.13
C GLU A 114 -6.45 9.87 -4.02
N LYS A 115 -5.22 9.75 -3.50
CA LYS A 115 -4.31 10.87 -3.35
C LYS A 115 -2.85 10.46 -3.43
N ILE A 116 -2.06 11.28 -4.12
CA ILE A 116 -0.59 11.20 -4.10
C ILE A 116 -0.04 12.53 -3.59
N SER A 117 0.94 12.48 -2.68
CA SER A 117 1.50 13.68 -2.05
C SER A 117 3.00 13.59 -1.94
N LEU A 118 3.70 14.59 -2.48
CA LEU A 118 5.14 14.71 -2.39
C LEU A 118 5.58 14.89 -0.93
N MET A 119 6.44 14.00 -0.44
CA MET A 119 7.04 14.08 0.90
C MET A 119 8.42 14.72 0.84
N LYS A 120 9.27 14.22 -0.05
CA LYS A 120 10.63 14.72 -0.26
C LYS A 120 10.95 14.71 -1.74
N SER A 121 11.42 15.84 -2.26
CA SER A 121 11.93 15.89 -3.64
C SER A 121 13.26 15.15 -3.76
N ALA A 122 13.48 14.48 -4.89
CA ALA A 122 14.82 14.07 -5.31
C ALA A 122 15.72 15.32 -5.33
N GLU A 123 16.89 15.19 -4.71
CA GLU A 123 17.93 16.21 -4.62
C GLU A 123 18.72 16.30 -5.92
#